data_AF-A0A3A6TSX2-F1
#
_entry.id   AF-A0A3A6TSX2-F1
#
_cell.length_a   1.000
_cell.length_b   1.000
_cell.length_c   1.000
_cell.angle_alpha   90.00
_cell.angle_beta   90.00
_cell.angle_gamma   90.00
#
_symmetry.space_group_name_H-M   'P 1'
#
loop_
_entity.id
_entity.type
_entity.pdbx_description
1 polymer ?
#
loop_
_entity_poly.entity_id
_entity_poly.type
_entity_poly.pdbx_seq_one_letter_code
_entity_poly.pdbx_strand_id
1 'polypeptide(L)'
;MAKHSLTCEPSAQLQVSKSWRNPYRGMIRLWCFDIGSASFLITALLAAVFSFMALVTDVPKIFSLLYGMSIISVFAATSWMINRMRGNESIRLIPHLFSNLLIQACTISLLQIALGTAISWKFFDMSILAHLLVVTAIGLSFVRLCLLIPKLFFAAGFLFVIPAFFGDSEISVSIHWLALGNLVILAELVRGLIMVKWSPNAQGIYTSGAEMGMFSVPNIGGKWLQKVHKYLHPAGFFMGNALSVLLVLLMIAFVVLEAANQIFHWQFPTLALLSQMFIITCALVHWTRVQRHKAFELLYLLPTHSGLSELISQFIRGQRRLLLIVTMCIALFSSVMSVWIPELSKIDIIHITMSTYIGSALVLGLGCMCQKIWQVSLSMLVIVGQSLWLSMGVKQMSDGGDESFWLIGNVILFVIAEVIFSMGKRQLWKTKK
;
A
#
# COMPACT_ATOMS: atom_id res chain seq x y z
N MET A 1 -45.14 53.14 27.22
CA MET A 1 -43.92 52.88 26.42
C MET A 1 -43.17 51.73 27.09
N ALA A 2 -42.90 50.55 26.54
CA ALA A 2 -43.36 49.82 25.36
C ALA A 2 -43.22 48.33 25.74
N LYS A 3 -44.27 47.53 25.55
CA LYS A 3 -44.22 46.07 25.68
C LYS A 3 -43.66 45.51 24.37
N HIS A 4 -42.44 45.00 24.37
CA HIS A 4 -41.93 44.22 23.25
C HIS A 4 -42.37 42.77 23.41
N SER A 5 -43.43 42.41 22.72
CA SER A 5 -43.82 41.02 22.46
C SER A 5 -42.85 40.42 21.44
N LEU A 6 -42.01 39.48 21.88
CA LEU A 6 -41.25 38.60 20.99
C LEU A 6 -42.21 37.55 20.42
N THR A 7 -42.81 37.86 19.28
CA THR A 7 -43.45 36.87 18.41
C THR A 7 -42.36 36.03 17.77
N CYS A 8 -42.23 34.77 18.22
CA CYS A 8 -41.41 33.77 17.55
C CYS A 8 -42.15 33.34 16.28
N GLU A 9 -41.77 33.88 15.12
CA GLU A 9 -42.24 33.39 13.83
C GLU A 9 -41.73 31.96 13.59
N PRO A 10 -42.58 30.99 13.22
CA PRO A 10 -42.15 29.67 12.82
C PRO A 10 -41.81 29.70 11.32
N SER A 11 -40.72 30.35 10.93
CA SER A 11 -40.31 30.48 9.52
C SER A 11 -38.92 29.89 9.24
N ALA A 12 -38.62 28.74 9.84
CA ALA A 12 -37.46 27.92 9.46
C ALA A 12 -37.71 26.41 9.64
N GLN A 13 -38.93 25.93 9.38
CA GLN A 13 -39.14 24.51 9.18
C GLN A 13 -38.52 24.07 7.84
N LEU A 14 -37.24 23.72 7.92
CA LEU A 14 -36.59 22.61 7.20
C LEU A 14 -36.82 22.54 5.67
N GLN A 15 -36.24 23.48 4.93
CA GLN A 15 -35.70 23.18 3.59
C GLN A 15 -34.47 22.23 3.61
N VAL A 16 -34.23 21.55 4.74
CA VAL A 16 -33.17 20.55 4.90
C VAL A 16 -33.56 19.21 4.23
N SER A 17 -34.83 18.98 3.85
CA SER A 17 -35.33 17.63 3.52
C SER A 17 -35.02 17.09 2.11
N LYS A 18 -34.52 17.91 1.17
CA LYS A 18 -34.17 17.44 -0.19
C LYS A 18 -32.67 17.41 -0.49
N SER A 19 -31.86 18.33 0.05
CA SER A 19 -30.43 18.41 -0.31
C SER A 19 -29.54 17.33 0.33
N TRP A 20 -30.06 16.62 1.35
CA TRP A 20 -29.45 15.44 1.97
C TRP A 20 -29.74 14.12 1.25
N ARG A 21 -30.60 14.13 0.22
CA ARG A 21 -31.02 12.92 -0.51
C ARG A 21 -30.07 12.48 -1.62
N ASN A 22 -29.11 13.30 -2.04
CA ASN A 22 -28.15 12.88 -3.07
C ASN A 22 -27.01 12.10 -2.39
N PRO A 23 -26.93 10.76 -2.55
CA PRO A 23 -25.90 9.96 -1.91
C PRO A 23 -24.51 10.28 -2.45
N TYR A 24 -24.38 10.94 -3.62
CA TYR A 24 -23.10 11.28 -4.23
C TYR A 24 -22.54 12.64 -3.81
N ARG A 25 -23.31 13.43 -3.05
CA ARG A 25 -22.84 14.74 -2.60
C ARG A 25 -21.66 14.58 -1.66
N GLY A 26 -20.51 15.15 -2.03
CA GLY A 26 -19.28 15.04 -1.25
C GLY A 26 -18.52 13.73 -1.41
N MET A 27 -18.88 12.87 -2.37
CA MET A 27 -18.18 11.61 -2.66
C MET A 27 -16.66 11.81 -2.83
N ILE A 28 -16.24 12.81 -3.60
CA ILE A 28 -14.81 13.13 -3.80
C ILE A 28 -14.11 13.40 -2.47
N ARG A 29 -14.76 14.18 -1.58
CA ARG A 29 -14.19 14.48 -0.27
C ARG A 29 -14.18 13.26 0.65
N LEU A 30 -15.15 12.36 0.52
CA LEU A 30 -15.20 11.16 1.35
C LEU A 30 -14.11 10.16 0.96
N TRP A 31 -13.94 9.92 -0.35
CA TRP A 31 -13.08 8.87 -0.88
C TRP A 31 -11.66 9.34 -1.25
N CYS A 32 -11.50 10.56 -1.77
CA CYS A 32 -10.22 11.03 -2.32
C CYS A 32 -9.42 11.91 -1.35
N PHE A 33 -10.03 12.44 -0.28
CA PHE A 33 -9.30 13.23 0.73
C PHE A 33 -8.84 12.35 1.91
N ASP A 34 -9.39 11.15 2.01
CA ASP A 34 -8.88 10.14 2.91
C ASP A 34 -7.71 9.43 2.24
N ILE A 35 -6.53 9.53 2.85
CA ILE A 35 -5.28 9.07 2.24
C ILE A 35 -5.27 7.55 2.04
N GLY A 36 -5.87 6.78 2.96
CA GLY A 36 -5.95 5.32 2.80
C GLY A 36 -6.82 4.94 1.62
N SER A 37 -8.05 5.47 1.55
CA SER A 37 -8.95 5.21 0.42
C SER A 37 -8.38 5.73 -0.91
N ALA A 38 -7.86 6.97 -0.91
CA ALA A 38 -7.28 7.58 -2.09
C ALA A 38 -6.10 6.76 -2.63
N SER A 39 -5.24 6.22 -1.75
CA SER A 39 -4.12 5.38 -2.18
C SER A 39 -4.59 4.16 -2.96
N PHE A 40 -5.59 3.42 -2.45
CA PHE A 40 -6.14 2.27 -3.16
C PHE A 40 -6.91 2.67 -4.42
N LEU A 41 -7.67 3.75 -4.42
CA LEU A 41 -8.39 4.20 -5.62
C LEU A 41 -7.45 4.68 -6.72
N ILE A 42 -6.34 5.35 -6.37
CA ILE A 42 -5.30 5.73 -7.33
C ILE A 42 -4.62 4.48 -7.90
N THR A 43 -4.29 3.50 -7.05
CA THR A 43 -3.78 2.19 -7.52
C THR A 43 -4.78 1.49 -8.44
N ALA A 44 -6.08 1.52 -8.10
CA ALA A 44 -7.13 0.95 -8.93
C ALA A 44 -7.16 1.62 -10.31
N LEU A 45 -7.13 2.95 -10.34
CA LEU A 45 -7.14 3.74 -11.57
C LEU A 45 -5.90 3.47 -12.42
N LEU A 46 -4.70 3.47 -11.83
CA LEU A 46 -3.45 3.17 -12.53
C LEU A 46 -3.47 1.76 -13.13
N ALA A 47 -3.89 0.77 -12.34
CA ALA A 47 -3.99 -0.61 -12.79
C ALA A 47 -5.01 -0.76 -13.94
N ALA A 48 -6.14 -0.04 -13.87
CA ALA A 48 -7.12 0.01 -14.95
C ALA A 48 -6.53 0.67 -16.22
N VAL A 49 -5.80 1.78 -16.08
CA VAL A 49 -5.16 2.45 -17.23
C VAL A 49 -4.11 1.55 -17.88
N PHE A 50 -3.24 0.91 -17.09
CA PHE A 50 -2.24 -0.02 -17.63
C PHE A 50 -2.88 -1.27 -18.24
N SER A 51 -3.98 -1.77 -17.69
CA SER A 51 -4.73 -2.86 -18.31
C SER A 51 -5.30 -2.44 -19.68
N PHE A 52 -5.74 -1.18 -19.83
CA PHE A 52 -6.18 -0.67 -21.13
C PHE A 52 -5.02 -0.58 -22.14
N MET A 53 -3.81 -0.25 -21.69
CA MET A 53 -2.61 -0.34 -22.54
C MET A 53 -2.28 -1.78 -22.93
N ALA A 54 -2.44 -2.73 -22.01
CA ALA A 54 -2.30 -4.17 -22.30
C ALA A 54 -3.34 -4.66 -23.33
N LEU A 55 -4.54 -4.06 -23.33
CA LEU A 55 -5.57 -4.28 -24.35
C LEU A 55 -5.15 -3.74 -25.73
N VAL A 56 -4.44 -2.61 -25.81
CA VAL A 56 -3.95 -2.07 -27.09
C VAL A 56 -2.80 -2.90 -27.67
N THR A 57 -2.07 -3.61 -26.82
CA THR A 57 -0.93 -4.46 -27.20
C THR A 57 -1.29 -5.93 -27.39
N ASP A 58 -2.58 -6.27 -27.31
CA ASP A 58 -3.14 -7.63 -27.46
C ASP A 58 -2.46 -8.68 -26.57
N VAL A 59 -2.15 -8.32 -25.31
CA VAL A 59 -1.61 -9.25 -24.31
C VAL A 59 -2.66 -9.56 -23.23
N PRO A 60 -3.58 -10.54 -23.46
CA PRO A 60 -4.74 -10.80 -22.59
C PRO A 60 -4.36 -11.22 -21.16
N LYS A 61 -3.23 -11.92 -21.01
CA LYS A 61 -2.72 -12.32 -19.69
C LYS A 61 -2.39 -11.12 -18.81
N ILE A 62 -1.66 -10.16 -19.35
CA ILE A 62 -1.29 -8.92 -18.65
C ILE A 62 -2.55 -8.11 -18.33
N PHE A 63 -3.54 -8.09 -19.23
CA PHE A 63 -4.83 -7.47 -18.95
C PHE A 63 -5.51 -8.07 -17.72
N SER A 64 -5.68 -9.40 -17.67
CA SER A 64 -6.37 -10.08 -16.56
C SER A 64 -5.70 -9.81 -15.21
N LEU A 65 -4.37 -9.80 -15.17
CA LEU A 65 -3.56 -9.50 -13.99
C LEU A 65 -3.77 -8.05 -13.51
N LEU A 66 -3.56 -7.08 -14.41
CA LEU A 66 -3.63 -5.66 -14.08
C LEU A 66 -5.07 -5.22 -13.75
N TYR A 67 -6.05 -5.73 -14.49
CA TYR A 67 -7.46 -5.43 -14.20
C TYR A 67 -7.90 -6.10 -12.88
N GLY A 68 -7.43 -7.31 -12.61
CA GLY A 68 -7.62 -7.98 -11.32
C GLY A 68 -7.07 -7.15 -10.15
N MET A 69 -5.87 -6.58 -10.27
CA MET A 69 -5.33 -5.64 -9.29
C MET A 69 -6.21 -4.41 -9.11
N SER A 70 -6.83 -3.91 -10.18
CA SER A 70 -7.77 -2.79 -10.10
C SER A 70 -9.01 -3.14 -9.27
N ILE A 71 -9.60 -4.31 -9.51
CA ILE A 71 -10.75 -4.82 -8.73
C ILE A 71 -10.40 -4.98 -7.25
N ILE A 72 -9.28 -5.63 -6.93
CA ILE A 72 -8.83 -5.81 -5.54
C ILE A 72 -8.63 -4.47 -4.84
N SER A 73 -8.06 -3.50 -5.55
CA SER A 73 -7.84 -2.15 -5.01
C SER A 73 -9.16 -1.47 -4.63
N VAL A 74 -10.21 -1.58 -5.44
CA VAL A 74 -11.54 -1.04 -5.10
C VAL A 74 -12.12 -1.70 -3.86
N PHE A 75 -11.98 -3.02 -3.71
CA PHE A 75 -12.45 -3.73 -2.52
C PHE A 75 -11.62 -3.41 -1.26
N ALA A 76 -10.30 -3.20 -1.40
CA ALA A 76 -9.45 -2.71 -0.32
C ALA A 76 -9.86 -1.29 0.11
N ALA A 77 -10.11 -0.38 -0.84
CA ALA A 77 -10.62 0.97 -0.57
C ALA A 77 -11.96 0.93 0.18
N THR A 78 -12.87 0.05 -0.26
CA THR A 78 -14.18 -0.14 0.35
C THR A 78 -14.06 -0.66 1.78
N SER A 79 -13.21 -1.67 2.01
CA SER A 79 -12.95 -2.23 3.35
C SER A 79 -12.34 -1.17 4.29
N TRP A 80 -11.44 -0.34 3.76
CA TRP A 80 -10.85 0.77 4.50
C TRP A 80 -11.90 1.79 4.94
N MET A 81 -12.77 2.22 4.02
CA MET A 81 -13.86 3.15 4.32
C MET A 81 -14.86 2.58 5.32
N ILE A 82 -15.21 1.30 5.21
CA ILE A 82 -16.06 0.62 6.19
C ILE A 82 -15.40 0.61 7.58
N ASN A 83 -14.11 0.27 7.67
CA ASN A 83 -13.38 0.28 8.95
C ASN A 83 -13.29 1.68 9.56
N ARG A 84 -13.04 2.72 8.74
CA ARG A 84 -13.08 4.11 9.18
C ARG A 84 -14.45 4.48 9.77
N MET A 85 -15.53 4.15 9.06
CA MET A 85 -16.89 4.46 9.52
C MET A 85 -17.24 3.72 10.81
N ARG A 86 -16.80 2.48 10.96
CA ARG A 86 -16.99 1.70 12.20
C ARG A 86 -16.14 2.18 13.36
N GLY A 87 -14.98 2.76 13.07
CA GLY A 87 -14.06 3.32 14.06
C GLY A 87 -14.44 4.74 14.52
N ASN A 88 -15.37 5.40 13.84
CA ASN A 88 -15.80 6.76 14.17
C ASN A 88 -17.24 6.75 14.72
N GLU A 89 -17.44 7.30 15.91
CA GLU A 89 -18.76 7.45 16.54
C GLU A 89 -19.72 8.28 15.68
N SER A 90 -19.17 9.11 14.79
CA SER A 90 -19.91 9.94 13.81
C SER A 90 -20.89 9.14 12.95
N ILE A 91 -20.71 7.81 12.80
CA ILE A 91 -21.66 6.94 12.12
C ILE A 91 -23.06 6.94 12.77
N ARG A 92 -23.14 7.17 14.08
CA ARG A 92 -24.41 7.26 14.83
C ARG A 92 -24.98 8.67 14.84
N LEU A 93 -24.11 9.68 14.71
CA LEU A 93 -24.49 11.08 14.84
C LEU A 93 -25.00 11.68 13.53
N ILE A 94 -24.49 11.21 12.38
CA ILE A 94 -24.86 11.74 11.07
C ILE A 94 -25.81 10.75 10.37
N PRO A 95 -27.10 11.07 10.24
CA PRO A 95 -28.07 10.17 9.62
C PRO A 95 -27.69 9.90 8.16
N HIS A 96 -27.97 8.68 7.70
CA HIS A 96 -27.73 8.20 6.33
C HIS A 96 -26.27 8.21 5.84
N LEU A 97 -25.28 8.66 6.63
CA LEU A 97 -23.89 8.72 6.19
C LEU A 97 -23.35 7.34 5.79
N PHE A 98 -23.64 6.30 6.58
CA PHE A 98 -23.24 4.93 6.25
C PHE A 98 -23.98 4.41 5.00
N SER A 99 -25.28 4.67 4.89
CA SER A 99 -26.06 4.29 3.71
C SER A 99 -25.52 4.92 2.43
N ASN A 100 -25.16 6.20 2.48
CA ASN A 100 -24.59 6.92 1.34
C ASN A 100 -23.22 6.35 0.96
N LEU A 101 -22.38 6.01 1.94
CA LEU A 101 -21.10 5.32 1.67
C LEU A 101 -21.33 3.99 0.95
N LEU A 102 -22.29 3.17 1.41
CA LEU A 102 -22.58 1.87 0.79
C LEU A 102 -23.09 2.02 -0.64
N ILE A 103 -23.96 3.01 -0.90
CA ILE A 103 -24.41 3.32 -2.26
C ILE A 103 -23.22 3.69 -3.14
N GLN A 104 -22.36 4.61 -2.69
CA GLN A 104 -21.16 5.01 -3.43
C GLN A 104 -20.21 3.83 -3.68
N ALA A 105 -19.95 2.99 -2.67
CA ALA A 105 -19.09 1.81 -2.79
C ALA A 105 -19.66 0.80 -3.80
N CYS A 106 -20.97 0.59 -3.77
CA CYS A 106 -21.69 -0.25 -4.72
C CYS A 106 -21.54 0.31 -6.14
N THR A 107 -21.75 1.61 -6.34
CA THR A 107 -21.58 2.26 -7.65
C THR A 107 -20.16 2.13 -8.19
N ILE A 108 -19.13 2.36 -7.38
CA ILE A 108 -17.72 2.23 -7.80
C ILE A 108 -17.42 0.77 -8.18
N SER A 109 -17.85 -0.19 -7.35
CA SER A 109 -17.60 -1.63 -7.59
C SER A 109 -18.34 -2.14 -8.83
N LEU A 110 -19.61 -1.75 -9.01
CA LEU A 110 -20.41 -2.12 -10.18
C LEU A 110 -19.83 -1.53 -11.46
N LEU A 111 -19.39 -0.27 -11.44
CA LEU A 111 -18.73 0.35 -12.59
C LEU A 111 -17.46 -0.41 -12.97
N GLN A 112 -16.65 -0.80 -11.97
CA GLN A 112 -15.43 -1.57 -12.19
C GLN A 112 -15.72 -2.96 -12.77
N ILE A 113 -16.70 -3.69 -12.23
CA ILE A 113 -17.06 -5.02 -12.75
C ILE A 113 -17.64 -4.89 -14.16
N ALA A 114 -18.54 -3.92 -14.40
CA ALA A 114 -19.15 -3.69 -15.71
C ALA A 114 -18.08 -3.39 -16.79
N LEU A 115 -17.13 -2.50 -16.50
CA LEU A 115 -16.02 -2.20 -17.40
C LEU A 115 -15.15 -3.45 -17.66
N GLY A 116 -14.82 -4.23 -16.64
CA GLY A 116 -14.05 -5.46 -16.80
C GLY A 116 -14.75 -6.50 -17.66
N THR A 117 -16.06 -6.70 -17.45
CA THR A 117 -16.88 -7.61 -18.27
C THR A 117 -17.00 -7.15 -19.73
N ALA A 118 -17.21 -5.85 -19.96
CA ALA A 118 -17.30 -5.28 -21.31
C ALA A 118 -15.98 -5.45 -22.08
N ILE A 119 -14.83 -5.28 -21.42
CA ILE A 119 -13.51 -5.48 -22.04
C ILE A 119 -13.23 -6.97 -22.27
N SER A 120 -13.61 -7.84 -21.34
CA SER A 120 -13.46 -9.30 -21.52
C SER A 120 -14.23 -9.81 -22.73
N TRP A 121 -15.41 -9.24 -23.00
CA TRP A 121 -16.19 -9.54 -24.20
C TRP A 121 -15.44 -9.24 -25.50
N LYS A 122 -14.62 -8.16 -25.54
CA LYS A 122 -13.84 -7.79 -26.72
C LYS A 122 -12.78 -8.84 -27.09
N PHE A 123 -12.16 -9.49 -26.10
CA PHE A 123 -11.17 -10.54 -26.32
C PHE A 123 -11.79 -11.89 -26.73
N PHE A 124 -13.12 -12.05 -26.62
CA PHE A 124 -13.82 -13.32 -26.80
C PHE A 124 -13.25 -14.47 -25.94
N ASP A 125 -12.60 -14.13 -24.82
CA ASP A 125 -11.91 -15.09 -23.97
C ASP A 125 -12.65 -15.26 -22.64
N MET A 126 -13.31 -16.41 -22.51
CA MET A 126 -14.04 -16.82 -21.32
C MET A 126 -13.11 -17.05 -20.11
N SER A 127 -11.83 -17.35 -20.34
CA SER A 127 -10.86 -17.52 -19.26
C SER A 127 -10.66 -16.20 -18.52
N ILE A 128 -10.55 -15.07 -19.22
CA ILE A 128 -10.38 -13.73 -18.62
C ILE A 128 -11.56 -13.42 -17.70
N LEU A 129 -12.79 -13.70 -18.15
CA LEU A 129 -13.98 -13.49 -17.35
C LEU A 129 -13.98 -14.35 -16.08
N ALA A 130 -13.57 -15.61 -16.17
CA ALA A 130 -13.43 -16.49 -15.02
C ALA A 130 -12.42 -15.94 -13.99
N HIS A 131 -11.26 -15.45 -14.47
CA HIS A 131 -10.26 -14.81 -13.61
C HIS A 131 -10.83 -13.58 -12.88
N LEU A 132 -11.52 -12.69 -13.60
CA LEU A 132 -12.13 -11.50 -12.97
C LEU A 132 -13.19 -11.88 -11.94
N LEU A 133 -13.98 -12.94 -12.16
CA LEU A 133 -14.96 -13.44 -11.20
C LEU A 133 -14.30 -14.05 -9.95
N VAL A 134 -13.20 -14.78 -10.11
CA VAL A 134 -12.42 -15.29 -8.96
C VAL A 134 -11.86 -14.13 -8.15
N VAL A 135 -11.24 -13.15 -8.82
CA VAL A 135 -10.70 -11.96 -8.15
C VAL A 135 -11.80 -11.17 -7.43
N THR A 136 -12.99 -11.06 -8.04
CA THR A 136 -14.16 -10.43 -7.41
C THR A 136 -14.61 -11.21 -6.16
N ALA A 137 -14.65 -12.54 -6.22
CA ALA A 137 -15.03 -13.38 -5.09
C ALA A 137 -14.05 -13.20 -3.92
N ILE A 138 -12.75 -13.13 -4.22
CA ILE A 138 -11.69 -12.88 -3.23
C ILE A 138 -11.85 -11.49 -2.62
N GLY A 139 -12.09 -10.47 -3.43
CA GLY A 139 -12.33 -9.10 -2.98
C GLY A 139 -13.55 -8.99 -2.05
N LEU A 140 -14.70 -9.55 -2.45
CA LEU A 140 -15.92 -9.58 -1.64
C LEU A 140 -15.72 -10.35 -0.33
N SER A 141 -15.06 -11.50 -0.40
CA SER A 141 -14.70 -12.31 0.78
C SER A 141 -13.82 -11.51 1.74
N PHE A 142 -12.86 -10.75 1.21
CA PHE A 142 -12.02 -9.88 2.02
C PHE A 142 -12.81 -8.78 2.72
N VAL A 143 -13.75 -8.12 2.04
CA VAL A 143 -14.64 -7.13 2.68
C VAL A 143 -15.43 -7.79 3.81
N ARG A 144 -15.99 -8.98 3.55
CA ARG A 144 -16.76 -9.74 4.54
C ARG A 144 -15.91 -10.13 5.76
N LEU A 145 -14.69 -10.59 5.53
CA LEU A 145 -13.74 -10.95 6.57
C LEU A 145 -13.32 -9.72 7.40
N CYS A 146 -13.08 -8.57 6.75
CA CYS A 146 -12.82 -7.30 7.44
C CYS A 146 -14.01 -6.83 8.29
N LEU A 147 -15.25 -7.14 7.87
CA LEU A 147 -16.42 -6.87 8.70
C LEU A 147 -16.45 -7.73 9.97
N LEU A 148 -16.10 -9.02 9.88
CA LEU A 148 -16.04 -9.92 11.03
C LEU A 148 -14.88 -9.57 11.97
N ILE A 149 -13.69 -9.44 11.38
CA ILE A 149 -12.43 -9.27 12.10
C ILE A 149 -11.72 -8.07 11.44
N PRO A 150 -11.95 -6.83 11.94
CA PRO A 150 -11.34 -5.63 11.38
C PRO A 150 -9.81 -5.75 11.18
N LYS A 151 -9.13 -6.48 12.09
CA LYS A 151 -7.67 -6.67 12.07
C LYS A 151 -7.17 -7.34 10.78
N LEU A 152 -8.01 -8.09 10.07
CA LEU A 152 -7.65 -8.69 8.79
C LEU A 152 -7.39 -7.67 7.70
N PHE A 153 -7.79 -6.40 7.89
CA PHE A 153 -7.47 -5.34 6.94
C PHE A 153 -5.96 -5.21 6.69
N PHE A 154 -5.13 -5.49 7.69
CA PHE A 154 -3.68 -5.43 7.53
C PHE A 154 -3.11 -6.51 6.61
N ALA A 155 -3.88 -7.55 6.30
CA ALA A 155 -3.55 -8.53 5.27
C ALA A 155 -3.86 -8.04 3.85
N ALA A 156 -4.37 -6.80 3.66
CA ALA A 156 -4.67 -6.23 2.35
C ALA A 156 -3.48 -6.28 1.39
N GLY A 157 -2.24 -6.12 1.90
CA GLY A 157 -1.03 -6.25 1.08
C GLY A 157 -0.90 -7.61 0.38
N PHE A 158 -1.31 -8.69 1.04
CA PHE A 158 -1.27 -10.04 0.45
C PHE A 158 -2.29 -10.20 -0.68
N LEU A 159 -3.40 -9.46 -0.66
CA LEU A 159 -4.39 -9.52 -1.76
C LEU A 159 -3.77 -9.11 -3.10
N PHE A 160 -2.80 -8.21 -3.11
CA PHE A 160 -2.14 -7.78 -4.35
C PHE A 160 -1.22 -8.85 -4.96
N VAL A 161 -0.83 -9.85 -4.17
CA VAL A 161 -0.04 -11.01 -4.62
C VAL A 161 -0.95 -12.05 -5.28
N ILE A 162 -2.21 -12.14 -4.82
CA ILE A 162 -3.16 -13.17 -5.24
C ILE A 162 -3.39 -13.26 -6.76
N PRO A 163 -3.65 -12.15 -7.50
CA PRO A 163 -3.85 -12.20 -8.95
C PRO A 163 -2.68 -12.84 -9.71
N ALA A 164 -1.46 -12.71 -9.20
CA ALA A 164 -0.28 -13.27 -9.86
C ALA A 164 -0.23 -14.80 -9.79
N PHE A 165 -0.81 -15.43 -8.75
CA PHE A 165 -0.88 -16.90 -8.67
C PHE A 165 -1.85 -17.52 -9.69
N PHE A 166 -2.85 -16.76 -10.12
CA PHE A 166 -3.87 -17.27 -11.03
C PHE A 166 -3.58 -16.97 -12.50
N GLY A 167 -2.63 -16.08 -12.82
CA GLY A 167 -2.42 -15.55 -14.18
C GLY A 167 -2.13 -16.58 -15.28
N ASP A 168 -1.66 -17.78 -14.92
CA ASP A 168 -1.37 -18.87 -15.87
C ASP A 168 -2.21 -20.13 -15.64
N SER A 169 -3.07 -20.15 -14.61
CA SER A 169 -3.86 -21.35 -14.28
C SER A 169 -5.18 -21.37 -15.03
N GLU A 170 -5.45 -22.43 -15.79
CA GLU A 170 -6.80 -22.64 -16.32
C GLU A 170 -7.79 -22.90 -15.18
N ILE A 171 -8.70 -21.94 -14.96
CA ILE A 171 -9.77 -22.10 -13.99
C ILE A 171 -10.80 -23.10 -14.56
N SER A 172 -10.74 -24.34 -14.09
CA SER A 172 -11.63 -25.42 -14.53
C SER A 172 -13.09 -25.26 -14.08
N VAL A 173 -13.38 -24.29 -13.23
CA VAL A 173 -14.72 -24.03 -12.68
C VAL A 173 -15.54 -23.26 -13.71
N SER A 174 -16.73 -23.78 -14.05
CA SER A 174 -17.66 -23.07 -14.94
C SER A 174 -18.02 -21.67 -14.42
N ILE A 175 -18.05 -20.70 -15.33
CA ILE A 175 -18.38 -19.30 -15.09
C ILE A 175 -19.70 -19.14 -14.33
N HIS A 176 -20.69 -19.98 -14.60
CA HIS A 176 -21.99 -19.91 -13.92
C HIS A 176 -21.87 -20.21 -12.42
N TRP A 177 -21.04 -21.18 -12.04
CA TRP A 177 -20.76 -21.48 -10.64
C TRP A 177 -19.96 -20.38 -9.96
N LEU A 178 -19.00 -19.78 -10.65
CA LEU A 178 -18.26 -18.61 -10.14
C LEU A 178 -19.17 -17.40 -9.93
N ALA A 179 -20.10 -17.14 -10.86
CA ALA A 179 -21.09 -16.08 -10.73
C ALA A 179 -22.04 -16.33 -9.56
N LEU A 180 -22.56 -17.57 -9.43
CA LEU A 180 -23.40 -17.95 -8.30
C LEU A 180 -22.65 -17.80 -6.96
N GLY A 181 -21.39 -18.22 -6.90
CA GLY A 181 -20.53 -18.05 -5.72
C GLY A 181 -20.37 -16.58 -5.32
N ASN A 182 -20.12 -15.70 -6.28
CA ASN A 182 -20.06 -14.25 -6.03
C ASN A 182 -21.39 -13.71 -5.46
N LEU A 183 -22.54 -14.15 -5.99
CA LEU A 183 -23.86 -13.74 -5.50
C LEU A 183 -24.10 -14.20 -4.05
N VAL A 184 -23.71 -15.43 -3.72
CA VAL A 184 -23.81 -15.96 -2.35
C VAL A 184 -22.95 -15.15 -1.38
N ILE A 185 -21.69 -14.87 -1.74
CA ILE A 185 -20.79 -14.06 -0.91
C ILE A 185 -21.35 -12.64 -0.75
N LEU A 186 -21.88 -12.05 -1.81
CA LEU A 186 -22.51 -10.73 -1.78
C LEU A 186 -23.74 -10.71 -0.86
N ALA A 187 -24.60 -11.73 -0.91
CA ALA A 187 -25.78 -11.82 -0.03
C ALA A 187 -25.37 -11.88 1.45
N GLU A 188 -24.33 -12.66 1.78
CA GLU A 188 -23.76 -12.72 3.12
C GLU A 188 -23.10 -11.40 3.55
N LEU A 189 -22.45 -10.70 2.62
CA LEU A 189 -21.89 -9.37 2.86
C LEU A 189 -22.98 -8.36 3.19
N VAL A 190 -24.08 -8.33 2.42
CA VAL A 190 -25.22 -7.43 2.65
C VAL A 190 -25.85 -7.68 4.03
N ARG A 191 -26.06 -8.95 4.42
CA ARG A 191 -26.53 -9.30 5.76
C ARG A 191 -25.62 -8.74 6.86
N GLY A 192 -24.30 -8.88 6.69
CA GLY A 192 -23.31 -8.34 7.61
C GLY A 192 -23.32 -6.80 7.69
N LEU A 193 -23.51 -6.13 6.55
CA LEU A 193 -23.52 -4.67 6.46
C LEU A 193 -24.73 -4.03 7.16
N ILE A 194 -25.89 -4.68 7.12
CA ILE A 194 -27.10 -4.22 7.82
C ILE A 194 -26.89 -4.19 9.35
N MET A 195 -26.06 -5.10 9.88
CA MET A 195 -25.81 -5.24 11.31
C MET A 195 -24.57 -4.47 11.81
N VAL A 196 -24.03 -3.56 11.00
CA VAL A 196 -22.78 -2.86 11.34
C VAL A 196 -22.98 -1.98 12.58
N LYS A 197 -22.14 -2.25 13.59
CA LYS A 197 -22.04 -1.46 14.82
C LYS A 197 -20.66 -0.82 14.92
N TRP A 198 -20.61 0.29 15.66
CA TRP A 198 -19.36 0.91 16.11
C TRP A 198 -18.49 -0.11 16.84
N SER A 199 -17.17 -0.07 16.60
CA SER A 199 -16.22 -0.99 17.20
C SER A 199 -14.90 -0.28 17.55
N PRO A 200 -14.42 -0.36 18.80
CA PRO A 200 -13.16 0.24 19.20
C PRO A 200 -11.96 -0.41 18.49
N ASN A 201 -12.07 -1.68 18.12
CA ASN A 201 -11.04 -2.37 17.34
C ASN A 201 -10.87 -1.74 15.96
N ALA A 202 -11.96 -1.34 15.31
CA ALA A 202 -11.90 -0.67 14.01
C ALA A 202 -11.28 0.73 14.12
N GLN A 203 -11.52 1.43 15.23
CA GLN A 203 -10.88 2.72 15.51
C GLN A 203 -9.36 2.58 15.62
N GLY A 204 -8.88 1.61 16.40
CA GLY A 204 -7.45 1.36 16.56
C GLY A 204 -6.77 1.00 15.23
N ILE A 205 -7.46 0.29 14.34
CA ILE A 205 -6.94 -0.06 13.01
C ILE A 205 -6.92 1.15 12.08
N TYR A 206 -7.95 1.99 12.13
CA TYR A 206 -7.98 3.20 11.33
C TYR A 206 -6.86 4.17 11.75
N THR A 207 -6.68 4.40 13.05
CA THR A 207 -5.61 5.28 13.55
C THR A 207 -4.23 4.69 13.31
N SER A 208 -4.01 3.43 13.68
CA SER A 208 -2.73 2.75 13.46
C SER A 208 -2.42 2.61 11.97
N GLY A 209 -3.41 2.28 11.15
CA GLY A 209 -3.26 2.11 9.71
C GLY A 209 -2.99 3.43 9.00
N ALA A 210 -3.62 4.53 9.43
CA ALA A 210 -3.31 5.84 8.89
C ALA A 210 -1.85 6.19 9.16
N GLU A 211 -1.42 6.04 10.43
CA GLU A 211 -0.09 6.45 10.89
C GLU A 211 1.04 5.55 10.38
N MET A 212 0.83 4.23 10.33
CA MET A 212 1.86 3.24 9.95
C MET A 212 1.80 2.82 8.47
N GLY A 213 1.05 3.53 7.64
CA GLY A 213 0.94 3.22 6.21
C GLY A 213 0.31 1.85 5.95
N MET A 214 -0.70 1.50 6.75
CA MET A 214 -1.53 0.30 6.61
C MET A 214 -0.81 -1.04 6.85
N PHE A 215 0.41 -1.02 7.38
CA PHE A 215 1.08 -2.22 7.87
C PHE A 215 0.67 -2.50 9.32
N SER A 216 0.19 -3.72 9.62
CA SER A 216 0.20 -4.21 11.00
C SER A 216 1.40 -5.07 11.21
N VAL A 217 2.06 -4.72 12.30
CA VAL A 217 3.18 -5.47 12.80
C VAL A 217 2.73 -6.05 14.14
N PRO A 218 2.79 -7.37 14.35
CA PRO A 218 2.52 -7.96 15.64
C PRO A 218 3.46 -7.34 16.69
N ASN A 219 2.96 -7.18 17.92
CA ASN A 219 3.77 -6.65 19.00
C ASN A 219 4.72 -7.74 19.54
N ILE A 220 5.78 -8.01 18.77
CA ILE A 220 6.81 -8.97 19.13
C ILE A 220 7.88 -8.22 19.94
N GLY A 221 7.96 -8.53 21.23
CA GLY A 221 8.98 -8.01 22.13
C GLY A 221 10.19 -8.95 22.22
N GLY A 222 11.38 -8.38 22.40
CA GLY A 222 12.59 -9.18 22.64
C GLY A 222 13.82 -8.31 22.89
N LYS A 223 14.76 -8.79 23.69
CA LYS A 223 16.01 -8.05 24.02
C LYS A 223 16.82 -7.72 22.76
N TRP A 224 16.84 -8.61 21.77
CA TRP A 224 17.54 -8.38 20.49
C TRP A 224 16.82 -7.35 19.61
N LEU A 225 15.50 -7.45 19.48
CA LEU A 225 14.68 -6.46 18.75
C LEU A 225 14.84 -5.05 19.33
N GLN A 226 14.90 -4.93 20.66
CA GLN A 226 15.19 -3.66 21.32
C GLN A 226 16.59 -3.11 21.00
N LYS A 227 17.60 -3.97 20.80
CA LYS A 227 18.94 -3.54 20.35
C LYS A 227 18.89 -2.97 18.93
N VAL A 228 18.18 -3.64 18.02
CA VAL A 228 17.97 -3.15 16.64
C VAL A 228 17.24 -1.82 16.65
N HIS A 229 16.17 -1.69 17.44
CA HIS A 229 15.43 -0.44 17.59
C HIS A 229 16.33 0.70 18.12
N LYS A 230 17.13 0.44 19.16
CA LYS A 230 18.11 1.41 19.68
C LYS A 230 19.17 1.78 18.65
N TYR A 231 19.64 0.84 17.85
CA TYR A 231 20.61 1.10 16.79
C TYR A 231 20.05 1.99 15.68
N LEU A 232 18.76 1.85 15.38
CA LEU A 232 18.03 2.67 14.41
C LEU A 232 17.56 4.02 14.96
N HIS A 233 17.71 4.29 16.26
CA HIS A 233 17.36 5.59 16.84
C HIS A 233 18.25 6.71 16.25
N PRO A 234 17.68 7.88 15.88
CA PRO A 234 16.28 8.30 16.02
C PRO A 234 15.39 8.04 14.79
N ALA A 235 15.90 7.44 13.71
CA ALA A 235 15.10 7.14 12.51
C ALA A 235 13.90 6.23 12.82
N GLY A 236 14.12 5.24 13.69
CA GLY A 236 13.06 4.34 14.16
C GLY A 236 12.06 4.96 15.16
N PHE A 237 12.27 6.20 15.64
CA PHE A 237 11.43 6.81 16.69
C PHE A 237 9.97 6.97 16.24
N PHE A 238 9.75 7.41 14.99
CA PHE A 238 8.41 7.67 14.47
C PHE A 238 7.57 6.40 14.27
N MET A 239 8.23 5.28 13.98
CA MET A 239 7.57 3.99 13.73
C MET A 239 7.63 3.07 14.97
N GLY A 240 8.49 3.36 15.94
CA GLY A 240 8.70 2.57 17.15
C GLY A 240 9.36 1.21 16.86
N ASN A 241 9.01 0.20 17.64
CA ASN A 241 9.47 -1.18 17.44
C ASN A 241 8.94 -1.80 16.13
N ALA A 242 7.89 -1.23 15.53
CA ALA A 242 7.27 -1.78 14.32
C ALA A 242 8.26 -1.83 13.15
N LEU A 243 9.20 -0.87 13.03
CA LEU A 243 10.23 -0.90 11.99
C LEU A 243 11.13 -2.14 12.12
N SER A 244 11.62 -2.40 13.33
CA SER A 244 12.51 -3.54 13.59
C SER A 244 11.79 -4.87 13.40
N VAL A 245 10.55 -4.98 13.85
CA VAL A 245 9.76 -6.20 13.65
C VAL A 245 9.38 -6.39 12.17
N LEU A 246 9.06 -5.31 11.45
CA LEU A 246 8.77 -5.37 10.00
C LEU A 246 9.96 -5.90 9.21
N LEU A 247 11.17 -5.40 9.46
CA LEU A 247 12.39 -5.88 8.78
C LEU A 247 12.61 -7.39 8.96
N VAL A 248 12.36 -7.90 10.18
CA VAL A 248 12.50 -9.33 10.49
C VAL A 248 11.39 -10.15 9.83
N LEU A 249 10.14 -9.68 9.93
CA LEU A 249 9.00 -10.37 9.34
C LEU A 249 9.07 -10.43 7.82
N LEU A 250 9.57 -9.38 7.17
CA LEU A 250 9.80 -9.41 5.72
C LEU A 250 10.78 -10.52 5.35
N MET A 251 11.91 -10.63 6.06
CA MET A 251 12.86 -11.72 5.81
C MET A 251 12.23 -13.11 6.00
N ILE A 252 11.51 -13.32 7.10
CA ILE A 252 10.85 -14.61 7.37
C ILE A 252 9.79 -14.91 6.30
N ALA A 253 8.95 -13.93 5.97
CA ALA A 253 7.87 -14.10 4.99
C ALA A 253 8.43 -14.46 3.61
N PHE A 254 9.52 -13.84 3.17
CA PHE A 254 10.12 -14.12 1.88
C PHE A 254 10.92 -15.43 1.84
N VAL A 255 11.51 -15.87 2.97
CA VAL A 255 12.04 -17.24 3.07
C VAL A 255 10.93 -18.27 2.91
N VAL A 256 9.79 -18.08 3.59
CA VAL A 256 8.63 -18.99 3.47
C VAL A 256 8.04 -18.96 2.07
N LEU A 257 7.90 -17.77 1.49
CA LEU A 257 7.38 -17.59 0.14
C LEU A 257 8.28 -18.28 -0.90
N GLU A 258 9.60 -18.17 -0.76
CA GLU A 258 10.53 -18.84 -1.65
C GLU A 258 10.54 -20.35 -1.45
N ALA A 259 10.47 -20.84 -0.22
CA ALA A 259 10.30 -22.27 0.03
C ALA A 259 9.02 -22.82 -0.62
N ALA A 260 7.91 -22.09 -0.52
CA ALA A 260 6.67 -22.42 -1.21
C ALA A 260 6.83 -22.36 -2.74
N ASN A 261 7.51 -21.33 -3.25
CA ASN A 261 7.81 -21.17 -4.67
C ASN A 261 8.55 -22.39 -5.24
N GLN A 262 9.51 -22.94 -4.48
CA GLN A 262 10.25 -24.15 -4.85
C GLN A 262 9.41 -25.42 -4.75
N ILE A 263 8.59 -25.57 -3.69
CA ILE A 263 7.73 -26.75 -3.49
C ILE A 263 6.63 -26.85 -4.56
N PHE A 264 6.04 -25.72 -4.94
CA PHE A 264 4.91 -25.66 -5.86
C PHE A 264 5.29 -25.25 -7.29
N HIS A 265 6.57 -24.96 -7.55
CA HIS A 265 7.09 -24.53 -8.85
C HIS A 265 6.38 -23.29 -9.43
N TRP A 266 6.08 -22.29 -8.59
CA TRP A 266 5.28 -21.11 -8.97
C TRP A 266 6.04 -20.03 -9.77
N GLN A 267 7.35 -20.17 -9.99
CA GLN A 267 8.22 -19.20 -10.69
C GLN A 267 7.99 -17.73 -10.27
N PHE A 268 7.72 -17.50 -8.99
CA PHE A 268 7.38 -16.19 -8.47
C PHE A 268 8.64 -15.31 -8.27
N PRO A 269 8.64 -14.01 -8.66
CA PRO A 269 9.83 -13.15 -8.59
C PRO A 269 10.09 -12.63 -7.16
N THR A 270 10.44 -13.53 -6.24
CA THR A 270 10.60 -13.25 -4.81
C THR A 270 11.63 -12.18 -4.50
N LEU A 271 12.79 -12.18 -5.18
CA LEU A 271 13.86 -11.18 -4.97
C LEU A 271 13.41 -9.76 -5.34
N ALA A 272 12.70 -9.62 -6.46
CA ALA A 272 12.21 -8.32 -6.91
C ALA A 272 11.18 -7.75 -5.93
N LEU A 273 10.28 -8.59 -5.45
CA LEU A 273 9.27 -8.20 -4.47
C LEU A 273 9.88 -7.87 -3.10
N LEU A 274 10.88 -8.63 -2.64
CA LEU A 274 11.59 -8.33 -1.39
C LEU A 274 12.29 -6.97 -1.49
N SER A 275 12.98 -6.70 -2.60
CA SER A 275 13.59 -5.39 -2.91
C SER A 275 12.55 -4.27 -2.79
N GLN A 276 11.39 -4.40 -3.43
CA GLN A 276 10.32 -3.40 -3.36
C GLN A 276 9.81 -3.20 -1.93
N MET A 277 9.59 -4.27 -1.16
CA MET A 277 9.11 -4.17 0.22
C MET A 277 10.10 -3.47 1.14
N PHE A 278 11.40 -3.61 0.90
CA PHE A 278 12.41 -2.84 1.61
C PHE A 278 12.38 -1.35 1.27
N ILE A 279 12.21 -1.00 -0.01
CA ILE A 279 12.07 0.41 -0.43
C ILE A 279 10.80 1.01 0.18
N ILE A 280 9.69 0.26 0.20
CA ILE A 280 8.45 0.67 0.88
C ILE A 280 8.72 0.89 2.36
N THR A 281 9.44 -0.01 3.03
CA THR A 281 9.80 0.13 4.45
C THR A 281 10.58 1.42 4.71
N CYS A 282 11.51 1.79 3.82
CA CYS A 282 12.21 3.07 3.87
C CYS A 282 11.26 4.27 3.69
N ALA A 283 10.27 4.17 2.79
CA ALA A 283 9.26 5.22 2.61
C ALA A 283 8.38 5.40 3.87
N LEU A 284 8.05 4.30 4.57
CA LEU A 284 7.21 4.33 5.78
C LEU A 284 7.83 5.13 6.92
N VAL A 285 9.16 5.21 7.01
CA VAL A 285 9.86 6.06 7.98
C VAL A 285 9.47 7.53 7.80
N HIS A 286 9.37 8.00 6.55
CA HIS A 286 8.96 9.37 6.25
C HIS A 286 7.45 9.56 6.29
N TRP A 287 6.69 8.54 5.91
CA TRP A 287 5.24 8.53 6.06
C TRP A 287 4.84 8.78 7.52
N THR A 288 5.34 7.94 8.44
CA THR A 288 5.09 8.05 9.88
C THR A 288 5.57 9.38 10.45
N ARG A 289 6.74 9.85 10.03
CA ARG A 289 7.29 11.16 10.44
C ARG A 289 6.36 12.31 10.07
N VAL A 290 5.87 12.38 8.84
CA VAL A 290 5.01 13.48 8.38
C VAL A 290 3.64 13.46 9.08
N GLN A 291 3.12 12.27 9.40
CA GLN A 291 1.84 12.16 10.10
C GLN A 291 1.93 12.51 11.60
N ARG A 292 3.06 12.20 12.25
CA ARG A 292 3.23 12.36 13.70
C ARG A 292 4.02 13.63 14.05
N HIS A 293 3.47 14.82 13.76
CA HIS A 293 4.13 16.09 14.09
C HIS A 293 4.52 16.20 15.57
N LYS A 294 3.62 15.81 16.48
CA LYS A 294 3.87 15.83 17.93
C LYS A 294 5.05 14.94 18.36
N ALA A 295 5.34 13.87 17.61
CA ALA A 295 6.47 13.01 17.89
C ALA A 295 7.80 13.70 17.59
N PHE A 296 7.84 14.61 16.61
CA PHE A 296 9.03 15.42 16.37
C PHE A 296 9.31 16.37 17.54
N GLU A 297 8.29 17.06 18.06
CA GLU A 297 8.43 17.94 19.23
C GLU A 297 8.96 17.15 20.44
N LEU A 298 8.42 15.96 20.69
CA LEU A 298 8.89 15.09 21.75
C LEU A 298 10.35 14.66 21.54
N LEU A 299 10.71 14.24 20.32
CA LEU A 299 12.07 13.83 19.97
C LEU A 299 13.07 14.98 20.16
N TYR A 300 12.66 16.21 19.85
CA TYR A 300 13.47 17.41 20.04
C TYR A 300 13.69 17.74 21.53
N LEU A 301 12.71 17.45 22.39
CA LEU A 301 12.79 17.69 23.84
C LEU A 301 13.60 16.62 24.60
N LEU A 302 13.94 15.49 23.98
CA LEU A 302 14.72 14.45 24.64
C LEU A 302 16.14 14.95 24.95
N PRO A 303 16.70 14.63 26.14
CA PRO A 303 18.04 15.05 26.56
C PRO A 303 19.16 14.26 25.87
N THR A 304 19.00 14.00 24.57
CA THR A 304 19.89 13.17 23.74
C THR A 304 20.62 13.96 22.67
N HIS A 305 20.24 15.23 22.47
CA HIS A 305 20.77 16.11 21.44
C HIS A 305 20.91 17.53 22.00
N SER A 306 21.96 18.25 21.62
CA SER A 306 22.21 19.64 22.04
C SER A 306 21.50 20.69 21.16
N GLY A 307 20.82 20.28 20.08
CA GLY A 307 20.04 21.17 19.23
C GLY A 307 19.58 20.55 17.91
N LEU A 308 18.88 21.33 17.09
CA LEU A 308 18.26 20.86 15.84
C LEU A 308 19.27 20.31 14.83
N SER A 309 20.43 20.98 14.68
CA SER A 309 21.49 20.55 13.77
C SER A 309 22.03 19.17 14.13
N GLU A 310 22.20 18.90 15.43
CA GLU A 310 22.65 17.60 15.90
C GLU A 310 21.58 16.53 15.71
N LEU A 311 20.32 16.83 16.05
CA LEU A 311 19.19 15.93 15.81
C LEU A 311 19.08 15.53 14.34
N ILE A 312 19.20 16.49 13.41
CA ILE A 312 19.23 16.23 11.95
C ILE A 312 20.39 15.30 11.60
N SER A 313 21.58 15.57 12.11
CA SER A 313 22.77 14.74 11.88
C SER A 313 22.60 13.30 12.40
N GLN A 314 22.00 13.14 13.58
CA GLN A 314 21.72 11.82 14.17
C GLN A 314 20.62 11.08 13.40
N PHE A 315 19.58 11.78 12.96
CA PHE A 315 18.50 11.21 12.14
C PHE A 315 19.01 10.67 10.81
N ILE A 316 19.81 11.45 10.07
CA ILE A 316 20.44 10.98 8.82
C ILE A 316 21.38 9.79 9.06
N ARG A 317 22.13 9.78 10.17
CA ARG A 317 22.94 8.61 10.57
C ARG A 317 22.07 7.37 10.81
N GLY A 318 20.92 7.53 11.49
CA GLY A 318 19.94 6.46 11.68
C GLY A 318 19.38 5.91 10.37
N GLN A 319 19.08 6.79 9.41
CA GLN A 319 18.65 6.38 8.07
C GLN A 319 19.74 5.64 7.29
N ARG A 320 21.00 6.07 7.41
CA ARG A 320 22.12 5.37 6.76
C ARG A 320 22.34 3.98 7.36
N ARG A 321 22.13 3.80 8.66
CA ARG A 321 22.10 2.49 9.31
C ARG A 321 20.97 1.61 8.78
N LEU A 322 19.76 2.17 8.60
CA LEU A 322 18.64 1.44 7.99
C LEU A 322 18.97 1.00 6.57
N LEU A 323 19.53 1.89 5.75
CA LEU A 323 19.95 1.60 4.39
C LEU A 323 20.96 0.44 4.36
N LEU A 324 21.97 0.48 5.23
CA LEU A 324 22.94 -0.60 5.37
C LEU A 324 22.28 -1.93 5.75
N ILE A 325 21.35 -1.92 6.72
CA ILE A 325 20.63 -3.14 7.13
C ILE A 325 19.84 -3.72 5.95
N VAL A 326 19.06 -2.89 5.25
CA VAL A 326 18.28 -3.30 4.08
C VAL A 326 19.17 -3.91 3.00
N THR A 327 20.27 -3.22 2.65
CA THR A 327 21.20 -3.68 1.62
C THR A 327 21.91 -4.97 2.02
N MET A 328 22.31 -5.11 3.29
CA MET A 328 22.89 -6.36 3.80
C MET A 328 21.87 -7.50 3.78
N CYS A 329 20.61 -7.23 4.14
CA CYS A 329 19.54 -8.24 4.12
C CYS A 329 19.29 -8.76 2.69
N ILE A 330 19.15 -7.87 1.70
CA ILE A 330 18.93 -8.30 0.31
C ILE A 330 20.15 -8.99 -0.28
N ALA A 331 21.37 -8.52 0.03
CA ALA A 331 22.61 -9.16 -0.41
C ALA A 331 22.76 -10.57 0.18
N LEU A 332 22.49 -10.73 1.48
CA LEU A 332 22.51 -12.02 2.14
C LEU A 332 21.43 -12.95 1.56
N PHE A 333 20.20 -12.46 1.43
CA PHE A 333 19.10 -13.26 0.91
C PHE A 333 19.38 -13.72 -0.52
N SER A 334 19.77 -12.82 -1.42
CA SER A 334 20.14 -13.17 -2.81
C SER A 334 21.34 -14.11 -2.89
N SER A 335 22.34 -13.95 -2.02
CA SER A 335 23.49 -14.88 -1.95
C SER A 335 23.11 -16.27 -1.44
N VAL A 336 22.13 -16.38 -0.54
CA VAL A 336 21.59 -17.68 -0.12
C VAL A 336 20.76 -18.28 -1.26
N MET A 337 20.00 -17.46 -1.98
CA MET A 337 19.17 -17.91 -3.10
C MET A 337 19.96 -18.38 -4.32
N SER A 338 21.17 -17.88 -4.56
CA SER A 338 22.01 -18.39 -5.66
C SER A 338 22.45 -19.84 -5.48
N VAL A 339 22.33 -20.41 -4.27
CA VAL A 339 22.53 -21.84 -4.03
C VAL A 339 21.38 -22.68 -4.64
N TRP A 340 20.17 -22.12 -4.65
CA TRP A 340 18.94 -22.81 -5.08
C TRP A 340 18.55 -22.47 -6.52
N ILE A 341 18.93 -21.28 -7.00
CA ILE A 341 18.63 -20.77 -8.34
C ILE A 341 19.97 -20.68 -9.10
N PRO A 342 20.33 -21.71 -9.89
CA PRO A 342 21.64 -21.76 -10.57
C PRO A 342 21.80 -20.67 -11.62
N GLU A 343 20.68 -20.16 -12.14
CA GLU A 343 20.60 -19.08 -13.13
C GLU A 343 20.99 -17.72 -12.56
N LEU A 344 21.00 -17.56 -11.23
CA LEU A 344 21.31 -16.29 -10.59
C LEU A 344 22.83 -16.04 -10.59
N SER A 345 23.30 -15.23 -11.53
CA SER A 345 24.72 -14.89 -11.62
C SER A 345 25.16 -13.97 -10.49
N LYS A 346 26.48 -13.88 -10.26
CA LYS A 346 27.03 -12.91 -9.30
C LYS A 346 26.73 -11.46 -9.69
N ILE A 347 26.60 -11.18 -10.98
CA ILE A 347 26.33 -9.84 -11.50
C ILE A 347 24.87 -9.47 -11.22
N ASP A 348 23.93 -10.42 -11.34
CA ASP A 348 22.54 -10.22 -10.95
C ASP A 348 22.41 -9.87 -9.47
N ILE A 349 23.14 -10.59 -8.60
CA ILE A 349 23.17 -10.32 -7.16
C ILE A 349 23.64 -8.89 -6.88
N ILE A 350 24.71 -8.44 -7.55
CA ILE A 350 25.22 -7.07 -7.43
C ILE A 350 24.20 -6.06 -7.93
N HIS A 351 23.60 -6.30 -9.10
CA HIS A 351 22.60 -5.41 -9.68
C HIS A 351 21.36 -5.29 -8.79
N ILE A 352 20.81 -6.40 -8.28
CA ILE A 352 19.66 -6.42 -7.37
C ILE A 352 20.00 -5.64 -6.09
N THR A 353 21.16 -5.89 -5.50
CA THR A 353 21.60 -5.24 -4.27
C THR A 353 21.79 -3.74 -4.47
N MET A 354 22.48 -3.32 -5.54
CA MET A 354 22.68 -1.91 -5.88
C MET A 354 21.36 -1.21 -6.20
N SER A 355 20.49 -1.83 -7.00
CA SER A 355 19.18 -1.29 -7.34
C SER A 355 18.31 -1.08 -6.09
N THR A 356 18.33 -2.03 -5.15
CA THR A 356 17.63 -1.90 -3.85
C THR A 356 18.20 -0.74 -3.02
N TYR A 357 19.53 -0.61 -2.98
CA TYR A 357 20.21 0.51 -2.32
C TYR A 357 19.79 1.86 -2.93
N ILE A 358 19.87 1.98 -4.25
CA ILE A 358 19.52 3.19 -5.01
C ILE A 358 18.07 3.59 -4.71
N GLY A 359 17.13 2.67 -4.86
CA GLY A 359 15.71 2.93 -4.59
C GLY A 359 15.48 3.38 -3.13
N SER A 360 16.10 2.70 -2.18
CA SER A 360 15.98 3.02 -0.75
C SER A 360 16.59 4.38 -0.41
N ALA A 361 17.78 4.69 -0.94
CA ALA A 361 18.48 5.95 -0.73
C ALA A 361 17.72 7.12 -1.34
N LEU A 362 17.19 6.97 -2.56
CA LEU A 362 16.34 7.97 -3.22
C LEU A 362 15.08 8.26 -2.40
N VAL A 363 14.38 7.22 -1.96
CA VAL A 363 13.15 7.38 -1.16
C VAL A 363 13.42 8.03 0.19
N LEU A 364 14.52 7.67 0.88
CA LEU A 364 14.90 8.34 2.13
C LEU A 364 15.33 9.80 1.90
N GLY A 365 16.10 10.06 0.83
CA GLY A 365 16.56 11.40 0.48
C GLY A 365 15.42 12.33 0.10
N LEU A 366 14.55 11.91 -0.82
CA LEU A 366 13.34 12.65 -1.21
C LEU A 366 12.38 12.79 -0.02
N GLY A 367 12.21 11.72 0.76
CA GLY A 367 11.39 11.72 1.97
C GLY A 367 11.84 12.77 2.98
N CYS A 368 13.15 13.04 3.11
CA CYS A 368 13.66 14.13 3.93
C CYS A 368 13.14 15.51 3.50
N MET A 369 12.91 15.71 2.20
CA MET A 369 12.41 16.96 1.61
C MET A 369 10.88 17.10 1.71
N CYS A 370 10.16 16.00 1.98
CA CYS A 370 8.70 16.01 2.09
C CYS A 370 8.22 16.64 3.41
N GLN A 371 7.27 17.56 3.32
CA GLN A 371 6.56 18.17 4.45
C GLN A 371 5.09 17.73 4.52
N LYS A 372 4.54 17.29 3.40
CA LYS A 372 3.13 16.87 3.28
C LYS A 372 3.05 15.41 2.84
N ILE A 373 1.97 14.72 3.23
CA ILE A 373 1.83 13.29 2.98
C ILE A 373 1.79 12.99 1.47
N TRP A 374 1.13 13.82 0.67
CA TRP A 374 1.10 13.66 -0.79
C TRP A 374 2.49 13.73 -1.43
N GLN A 375 3.45 14.45 -0.82
CA GLN A 375 4.83 14.49 -1.32
C GLN A 375 5.55 13.17 -1.04
N VAL A 376 5.27 12.54 0.09
CA VAL A 376 5.77 11.19 0.41
C VAL A 376 5.13 10.15 -0.53
N SER A 377 3.83 10.28 -0.82
CA SER A 377 3.18 9.44 -1.84
C SER A 377 3.82 9.61 -3.22
N LEU A 378 4.19 10.84 -3.60
CA LEU A 378 4.88 11.10 -4.85
C LEU A 378 6.28 10.50 -4.87
N SER A 379 7.03 10.53 -3.76
CA SER A 379 8.36 9.92 -3.69
C SER A 379 8.31 8.39 -3.78
N MET A 380 7.18 7.76 -3.47
CA MET A 380 6.96 6.32 -3.69
C MET A 380 6.92 5.94 -5.19
N LEU A 381 6.75 6.88 -6.13
CA LEU A 381 6.87 6.58 -7.57
C LEU A 381 8.28 6.08 -7.95
N VAL A 382 9.30 6.36 -7.13
CA VAL A 382 10.63 5.76 -7.27
C VAL A 382 10.57 4.24 -7.27
N ILE A 383 9.62 3.62 -6.55
CA ILE A 383 9.44 2.17 -6.53
C ILE A 383 9.07 1.65 -7.93
N VAL A 384 8.25 2.38 -8.69
CA VAL A 384 7.89 1.99 -10.06
C VAL A 384 9.12 2.04 -10.96
N GLY A 385 9.87 3.14 -10.92
CA GLY A 385 11.10 3.28 -11.70
C GLY A 385 12.15 2.23 -11.33
N GLN A 386 12.34 1.97 -10.03
CA GLN A 386 13.25 0.94 -9.54
C GLN A 386 12.80 -0.47 -9.94
N SER A 387 11.50 -0.76 -9.86
CA SER A 387 10.95 -2.06 -10.28
C SER A 387 11.19 -2.32 -11.76
N LEU A 388 10.98 -1.31 -12.61
CA LEU A 388 11.25 -1.41 -14.04
C LEU A 388 12.74 -1.62 -14.28
N TRP A 389 13.59 -0.80 -13.65
CA TRP A 389 15.05 -0.91 -13.76
C TRP A 389 15.56 -2.30 -13.37
N LEU A 390 15.11 -2.81 -12.23
CA LEU A 390 15.46 -4.13 -11.72
C LEU A 390 15.00 -5.26 -12.64
N SER A 391 13.73 -5.22 -13.05
CA SER A 391 13.13 -6.33 -13.82
C SER A 391 13.70 -6.39 -15.25
N MET A 392 13.90 -5.23 -15.88
CA MET A 392 14.52 -5.17 -17.21
C MET A 392 15.99 -5.57 -17.16
N GLY A 393 16.72 -5.14 -16.12
CA GLY A 393 18.13 -5.47 -15.95
C GLY A 393 18.36 -6.96 -15.76
N VAL A 394 17.66 -7.59 -14.81
CA VAL A 394 17.77 -9.04 -14.57
C VAL A 394 17.39 -9.83 -15.83
N LYS A 395 16.30 -9.45 -16.51
CA LYS A 395 15.87 -10.14 -17.73
C LYS A 395 16.92 -10.06 -18.84
N GLN A 396 17.42 -8.85 -19.15
CA GLN A 396 18.38 -8.68 -20.23
C GLN A 396 19.74 -9.33 -19.95
N MET A 397 20.21 -9.32 -18.70
CA MET A 397 21.45 -10.01 -18.34
C MET A 397 21.29 -11.53 -18.43
N SER A 398 20.14 -12.07 -17.99
CA SER A 398 19.82 -13.49 -18.16
C SER A 398 19.72 -13.92 -19.63
N ASP A 399 19.25 -13.04 -20.52
CA ASP A 399 19.15 -13.29 -21.97
C ASP A 399 20.50 -13.12 -22.71
N GLY A 400 21.61 -12.91 -22.00
CA GLY A 400 22.95 -12.74 -22.58
C GLY A 400 23.22 -11.34 -23.14
N GLY A 401 22.47 -10.32 -22.69
CA GLY A 401 22.66 -8.92 -23.05
C GLY A 401 23.91 -8.28 -22.42
N ASP A 402 24.17 -7.01 -22.74
CA ASP A 402 25.35 -6.29 -22.24
C ASP A 402 25.24 -5.96 -20.74
N GLU A 403 25.92 -6.76 -19.92
CA GLU A 403 26.03 -6.59 -18.47
C GLU A 403 26.68 -5.26 -18.07
N SER A 404 27.58 -4.73 -18.91
CA SER A 404 28.35 -3.52 -18.61
C SER A 404 27.44 -2.29 -18.54
N PHE A 405 26.48 -2.20 -19.46
CA PHE A 405 25.50 -1.12 -19.49
C PHE A 405 24.73 -1.01 -18.16
N TRP A 406 24.26 -2.13 -17.64
CA TRP A 406 23.49 -2.18 -16.40
C TRP A 406 24.33 -1.83 -15.17
N LEU A 407 25.58 -2.29 -15.11
CA LEU A 407 26.51 -1.96 -14.03
C LEU A 407 26.89 -0.47 -14.04
N ILE A 408 27.21 0.10 -15.21
CA ILE A 408 27.50 1.53 -15.36
C ILE A 408 26.27 2.35 -14.95
N GLY A 409 25.08 1.95 -15.40
CA GLY A 409 23.82 2.56 -15.01
C GLY A 409 23.62 2.56 -13.49
N ASN A 410 23.90 1.45 -12.81
CA ASN A 410 23.83 1.37 -11.34
C ASN A 410 24.82 2.34 -10.67
N VAL A 411 26.05 2.45 -11.16
CA VAL A 411 27.06 3.37 -10.59
C VAL A 411 26.60 4.82 -10.72
N ILE A 412 26.10 5.23 -11.90
CA ILE A 412 25.59 6.59 -12.11
C ILE A 412 24.40 6.86 -11.19
N LEU A 413 23.43 5.96 -11.14
CA LEU A 413 22.24 6.09 -10.29
C LEU A 413 22.59 6.08 -8.80
N PHE A 414 23.61 5.32 -8.38
CA PHE A 414 24.14 5.33 -7.03
C PHE A 414 24.67 6.71 -6.63
N VAL A 415 25.48 7.33 -7.50
CA VAL A 415 25.99 8.69 -7.24
C VAL A 415 24.84 9.69 -7.13
N ILE A 416 23.86 9.63 -8.03
CA ILE A 416 22.66 10.48 -7.99
C ILE A 416 21.90 10.28 -6.67
N ALA A 417 21.70 9.02 -6.26
CA ALA A 417 20.99 8.68 -5.02
C ALA A 417 21.70 9.23 -3.79
N GLU A 418 23.04 9.12 -3.71
CA GLU A 418 23.84 9.67 -2.62
C GLU A 418 23.80 11.20 -2.55
N VAL A 419 23.81 11.87 -3.71
CA VAL A 419 23.67 13.32 -3.79
C VAL A 419 22.29 13.75 -3.27
N ILE A 420 21.21 13.10 -3.73
CA ILE A 420 19.85 13.38 -3.28
C ILE A 420 19.69 13.11 -1.78
N PHE A 421 20.22 11.99 -1.29
CA PHE A 421 20.22 11.65 0.14
C PHE A 421 20.95 12.71 0.98
N SER A 422 22.13 13.14 0.52
CA SER A 422 22.92 14.19 1.18
C SER A 422 22.23 15.56 1.15
N MET A 423 21.56 15.90 0.05
CA MET A 423 20.75 17.12 -0.06
C MET A 423 19.55 17.08 0.89
N GLY A 424 18.95 15.90 1.12
CA GLY A 424 17.85 15.67 2.04
C GLY A 424 18.12 16.21 3.44
N LYS A 425 19.36 16.04 3.94
CA LYS A 425 19.81 16.60 5.23
C LYS A 425 19.54 18.10 5.36
N ARG A 426 19.72 18.86 4.28
CA ARG A 426 19.59 20.33 4.28
C ARG A 426 18.13 20.78 4.26
N GLN A 427 17.19 19.93 3.88
CA GLN A 427 15.76 20.28 3.78
C GLN A 427 14.92 19.75 4.94
N LEU A 428 15.46 18.77 5.67
CA LEU A 428 14.79 18.15 6.81
C LEU A 428 14.40 19.19 7.87
N TRP A 429 13.10 19.24 8.20
CA TRP A 429 12.50 20.15 9.20
C TRP A 429 12.73 21.65 8.98
N LYS A 430 13.07 22.08 7.76
CA LYS A 430 12.99 23.49 7.41
C LYS A 430 11.53 23.94 7.42
N THR A 431 11.12 24.74 8.39
CA THR A 431 9.87 25.48 8.31
C THR A 431 9.99 26.52 7.20
N LYS A 432 9.14 26.41 6.17
CA LYS A 432 8.95 27.52 5.23
C LYS A 432 8.25 28.62 6.03
N LYS A 433 8.97 29.72 6.28
CA LYS A 433 8.37 30.97 6.77
C LYS A 433 7.38 31.48 5.75
#